data_AF-A0A1G1W9J8-F1
#
_entry.id   AF-A0A1G1W9J8-F1
#
_cell.length_a   1.000
_cell.length_b   1.000
_cell.length_c   1.000
_cell.angle_alpha   90.00
_cell.angle_beta   90.00
_cell.angle_gamma   90.00
#
_symmetry.space_group_name_H-M   'P 1'
#
loop_
_entity.id
_entity.type
_entity.pdbx_description
1 polymer ?
#
loop_
_entity_poly.entity_id
_entity_poly.type
_entity_poly.pdbx_seq_one_letter_code
_entity_poly.pdbx_strand_id
1 'polypeptide(L)' 'MIYENEGLVIPARTKTNRRRFSQKDIRKLQFIRHLTNKKGINLAGVASILKLIELAGKNGVDLQKKIFPDFDEFNII' A
#
# COMPACT_ATOMS: atom_id res chain seq x y z
N MET A 1 -5.33 1.97 -13.20
CA MET A 1 -3.92 1.57 -12.94
C MET A 1 -3.90 0.10 -12.57
N ILE A 2 -2.78 -0.61 -12.77
CA ILE A 2 -2.65 -2.06 -12.43
C ILE A 2 -3.10 -2.33 -10.97
N TYR A 3 -2.76 -1.43 -10.04
CA TYR A 3 -3.15 -1.52 -8.62
C TYR A 3 -4.65 -1.25 -8.33
N GLU A 4 -5.34 -0.51 -9.22
CA GLU A 4 -6.80 -0.30 -9.11
C GLU A 4 -7.56 -1.52 -9.58
N ASN A 5 -7.06 -2.18 -10.64
CA ASN A 5 -7.68 -3.38 -11.21
C ASN A 5 -7.60 -4.57 -10.25
N GLU A 6 -6.52 -4.65 -9.46
CA GLU A 6 -6.31 -5.65 -8.42
C GLU A 6 -7.05 -5.32 -7.10
N GLY A 7 -7.80 -4.20 -7.05
CA GLY A 7 -8.54 -3.78 -5.85
C GLY A 7 -7.68 -3.33 -4.66
N LEU A 8 -6.36 -3.18 -4.86
CA LEU A 8 -5.42 -2.82 -3.79
C LEU A 8 -5.57 -1.34 -3.38
N VAL A 9 -6.00 -0.49 -4.31
CA VAL A 9 -6.24 0.94 -4.09
C VAL A 9 -7.51 1.37 -4.80
N ILE A 10 -8.39 2.07 -4.08
CA ILE A 10 -9.64 2.60 -4.59
C ILE A 10 -9.55 4.13 -4.54
N PRO A 11 -9.26 4.83 -5.66
CA PRO A 11 -9.22 6.28 -5.66
C PRO A 11 -10.63 6.86 -5.46
N ALA A 12 -10.70 7.95 -4.71
CA ALA A 12 -11.90 8.78 -4.75
C ALA A 12 -11.96 9.52 -6.10
N ARG A 13 -13.13 9.53 -6.74
CA ARG A 13 -13.33 10.25 -8.01
C ARG A 13 -14.00 11.60 -7.76
N THR A 14 -13.51 12.65 -8.40
CA THR A 14 -14.17 13.97 -8.39
C THR A 14 -15.30 14.04 -9.40
N LYS A 15 -16.17 15.07 -9.30
CA LYS A 15 -17.19 15.37 -10.31
C LYS A 15 -16.62 15.48 -11.75
N THR A 16 -15.35 15.88 -11.88
CA THR A 16 -14.63 15.97 -13.17
C THR A 16 -13.85 14.68 -13.52
N ASN A 17 -14.17 13.56 -12.86
CA ASN A 17 -13.57 12.23 -13.08
C ASN A 17 -12.05 12.14 -12.87
N ARG A 18 -11.44 13.09 -12.13
CA ARG A 18 -10.03 13.02 -11.75
C ARG A 18 -9.86 12.09 -10.54
N ARG A 19 -8.82 11.25 -10.58
CA ARG A 19 -8.40 10.40 -9.44
C ARG A 19 -7.84 11.29 -8.33
N ARG A 20 -8.46 11.24 -7.15
CA ARG A 20 -7.89 11.80 -5.91
C ARG A 20 -7.38 10.65 -5.05
N PHE A 21 -6.12 10.77 -4.67
CA PHE A 21 -5.48 9.89 -3.70
C PHE A 21 -5.27 10.69 -2.41
N SER A 22 -5.62 10.10 -1.27
CA SER A 22 -5.24 10.62 0.04
C SER A 22 -3.76 10.33 0.31
N GLN A 23 -3.16 11.00 1.30
CA GLN A 23 -1.80 10.68 1.74
C GLN A 23 -1.64 9.20 2.15
N LYS A 24 -2.72 8.60 2.70
CA LYS A 24 -2.75 7.18 3.05
C LYS A 24 -2.71 6.28 1.81
N ASP A 25 -3.40 6.67 0.73
CA ASP A 25 -3.39 5.92 -0.52
C ASP A 25 -2.02 5.99 -1.20
N ILE A 26 -1.38 7.17 -1.18
CA ILE A 26 -0.03 7.35 -1.69
C ILE A 26 0.97 6.46 -0.92
N ARG A 27 0.90 6.45 0.42
CA ARG A 27 1.71 5.54 1.26
C ARG A 27 1.48 4.07 0.91
N LYS A 28 0.21 3.65 0.74
CA LYS A 28 -0.12 2.27 0.37
C LYS A 28 0.46 1.91 -1.00
N LEU A 29 0.38 2.81 -1.99
CA LEU A 29 0.99 2.62 -3.31
C LEU A 29 2.52 2.50 -3.26
N GLN A 30 3.18 3.33 -2.46
CA GLN A 30 4.63 3.26 -2.26
C GLN A 30 5.03 1.93 -1.61
N PHE A 31 4.26 1.47 -0.62
CA PHE A 31 4.51 0.20 0.04
C PHE A 31 4.32 -0.99 -0.91
N ILE A 32 3.24 -1.01 -1.68
CA ILE A 32 3.01 -2.02 -2.72
C ILE A 32 4.20 -2.06 -3.69
N ARG A 33 4.65 -0.89 -4.17
CA ARG A 33 5.80 -0.79 -5.08
C ARG A 33 7.10 -1.30 -4.44
N HIS A 34 7.31 -1.02 -3.16
CA HIS A 34 8.45 -1.55 -2.42
C HIS A 34 8.43 -3.08 -2.35
N LEU A 35 7.27 -3.67 -2.05
CA LEU A 35 7.12 -5.13 -1.99
C LEU A 35 7.32 -5.80 -3.35
N THR A 36 6.79 -5.22 -4.43
CA THR A 36 6.97 -5.78 -5.77
C THR A 36 8.40 -5.61 -6.28
N ASN A 37 9.00 -4.42 -6.10
CA ASN A 37 10.29 -4.09 -6.73
C ASN A 37 11.49 -4.51 -5.89
N LYS A 38 11.47 -4.32 -4.56
CA LYS A 38 12.60 -4.68 -3.68
C LYS A 38 12.52 -6.12 -3.19
N LYS A 39 11.31 -6.62 -2.89
CA LYS A 39 11.14 -7.97 -2.33
C LYS A 39 10.71 -9.01 -3.37
N GLY A 40 10.38 -8.60 -4.60
CA GLY A 40 9.99 -9.51 -5.68
C GLY A 40 8.66 -10.23 -5.41
N ILE A 41 7.80 -9.66 -4.56
CA ILE A 41 6.55 -10.31 -4.15
C ILE A 41 5.49 -10.10 -5.24
N ASN A 42 4.75 -11.15 -5.55
CA ASN A 42 3.63 -11.07 -6.49
C ASN A 42 2.44 -10.30 -5.90
N LEU A 43 1.51 -9.89 -6.76
CA LEU A 43 0.37 -9.07 -6.35
C LEU A 43 -0.55 -9.80 -5.34
N ALA A 44 -0.71 -11.12 -5.49
CA ALA A 44 -1.46 -11.95 -4.54
C ALA A 44 -0.85 -11.92 -3.12
N GLY A 45 0.48 -12.05 -3.03
CA GLY A 45 1.21 -11.99 -1.76
C GLY A 45 1.15 -10.60 -1.14
N VAL A 46 1.25 -9.54 -1.97
CA VAL A 46 1.06 -8.16 -1.51
C VAL A 46 -0.34 -7.96 -0.93
N ALA A 47 -1.38 -8.49 -1.57
CA ALA A 47 -2.75 -8.41 -1.07
C ALA A 47 -2.90 -9.10 0.30
N SER A 48 -2.32 -10.29 0.47
CA SER A 48 -2.33 -11.01 1.74
C SER A 48 -1.59 -10.25 2.85
N ILE A 49 -0.41 -9.69 2.55
CA ILE A 49 0.39 -8.90 3.50
C ILE A 49 -0.37 -7.64 3.92
N LEU A 50 -0.95 -6.92 2.98
CA LEU A 50 -1.76 -5.72 3.28
C LEU A 50 -2.94 -6.05 4.18
N LYS A 51 -3.63 -7.16 3.93
CA LYS A 51 -4.75 -7.62 4.77
C LYS A 51 -4.27 -7.98 6.18
N LEU A 52 -3.11 -8.63 6.30
CA LEU A 52 -2.49 -8.96 7.59
C LEU A 52 -2.13 -7.70 8.39
N ILE A 53 -1.51 -6.71 7.74
CA ILE A 53 -1.16 -5.42 8.35
C ILE A 53 -2.42 -4.69 8.79
N GLU A 54 -3.48 -4.68 7.96
CA GLU A 54 -4.76 -4.07 8.33
C GLU A 54 -5.37 -4.74 9.57
N LEU A 55 -5.36 -6.07 9.61
CA LEU A 55 -5.89 -6.83 10.75
C LEU A 55 -5.07 -6.57 12.02
N ALA A 56 -3.75 -6.50 11.92
CA ALA A 56 -2.89 -6.20 13.06
C ALA A 56 -3.03 -4.75 13.55
N GLY A 57 -3.19 -3.79 12.63
CA GLY A 57 -3.47 -2.40 12.97
C GLY A 57 -4.78 -2.24 13.74
N LYS A 58 -5.82 -3.03 13.40
CA LYS A 58 -7.08 -3.09 14.19
C LYS A 58 -6.86 -3.59 15.62
N ASN A 59 -5.85 -4.43 15.84
CA ASN A 59 -5.46 -4.95 17.16
C ASN A 59 -4.39 -4.08 17.86
N GLY A 60 -4.08 -2.88 17.34
CA GLY A 60 -3.10 -1.96 17.91
C GLY A 60 -1.64 -2.36 17.67
N VAL A 61 -1.37 -3.32 16.79
CA VAL A 61 -0.02 -3.78 16.47
C VAL A 61 0.42 -3.24 15.12
N ASP A 62 1.44 -2.40 15.13
CA ASP A 62 2.04 -1.88 13.90
C ASP A 62 3.05 -2.89 13.31
N LEU A 63 2.53 -3.86 12.56
CA LEU A 63 3.35 -4.87 11.88
C LEU A 63 4.16 -4.30 10.72
N GLN A 64 3.69 -3.22 10.10
CA GLN A 64 4.36 -2.66 8.93
C GLN A 64 5.77 -2.21 9.31
N LYS A 65 5.90 -1.44 10.39
CA LYS A 65 7.18 -0.94 10.87
C LYS A 65 8.09 -2.02 11.47
N LYS A 66 7.50 -3.05 12.10
CA LYS A 66 8.27 -4.17 12.68
C LYS A 66 8.82 -5.12 11.63
N ILE A 67 8.03 -5.46 10.62
CA ILE A 67 8.40 -6.46 9.61
C ILE A 67 9.17 -5.82 8.44
N PHE A 68 8.86 -4.56 8.12
CA PHE A 68 9.49 -3.82 7.03
C PHE A 68 10.12 -2.52 7.54
N PRO A 69 11.16 -2.60 8.39
CA PRO A 69 11.87 -1.41 8.87
C PRO A 69 12.59 -0.68 7.72
N ASP A 70 12.95 -1.40 6.65
CA ASP A 70 13.59 -0.86 5.44
C ASP A 70 12.66 0.01 4.57
N PHE A 71 11.37 0.04 4.89
CA PHE A 71 10.40 0.90 4.24
C PHE A 71 10.41 2.28 4.92
N ASP A 72 11.35 3.12 4.51
CA ASP A 72 11.44 4.51 4.96
C ASP A 72 10.64 5.45 4.06
N GLU A 73 9.75 6.25 4.67
CA GLU A 73 8.86 7.21 4.00
C GLU A 73 9.60 8.32 3.25
N PHE A 74 10.90 8.50 3.50
CA PHE A 74 11.69 9.67 3.09
C PHE A 74 12.50 9.50 1.80
N ASN A 75 12.78 8.28 1.34
CA ASN A 75 13.71 8.05 0.23
C ASN A 75 13.01 7.83 -1.12
N ILE A 76 12.06 8.70 -1.47
CA ILE A 76 11.47 8.73 -2.82
C ILE A 76 11.16 10.19 -3.20
N ILE A 77 12.22 11.01 -3.31
CA ILE A 77 12.30 12.17 -4.21
C ILE A 77 13.60 12.01 -4.99
#